data_AF-A0A090TDF5-F1
#
_entry.id   AF-A0A090TDF5-F1
#
_cell.length_a   1.000
_cell.length_b   1.000
_cell.length_c   1.000
_cell.angle_alpha   90.00
_cell.angle_beta   90.00
_cell.angle_gamma   90.00
#
_symmetry.space_group_name_H-M   'P 1'
#
loop_
_entity.id
_entity.type
_entity.pdbx_description
1 polymer ?
#
loop_
_entity_poly.entity_id
_entity_poly.type
_entity_poly.pdbx_seq_one_letter_code
_entity_poly.pdbx_strand_id
1 'polypeptide(L)' 'MHKHRDKLARNPRVAMIYRTWDRMASEVQDEHLTTAEANLARIDEL' A
#
# COMPACT_ATOMS: atom_id res chain seq x y z
N MET A 1 0.53 -0.38 -2.55
CA MET A 1 1.18 -1.69 -2.80
C MET A 1 0.28 -2.87 -2.45
N HIS A 2 -0.82 -2.65 -1.72
CA HIS A 2 -1.77 -3.70 -1.35
C HIS A 2 -2.93 -3.86 -2.37
N LYS A 3 -3.83 -2.87 -2.47
CA LYS A 3 -5.09 -2.92 -3.25
C LYS A 3 -4.99 -3.28 -4.75
N HIS A 4 -3.90 -2.92 -5.43
CA HIS A 4 -3.76 -3.12 -6.89
C HIS A 4 -2.53 -3.94 -7.26
N ARG A 5 -2.06 -4.78 -6.33
CA ARG A 5 -0.83 -5.55 -6.47
C ARG A 5 -0.82 -6.40 -7.74
N ASP A 6 -1.89 -7.13 -8.03
CA ASP A 6 -1.96 -8.03 -9.19
C ASP A 6 -1.76 -7.31 -10.53
N LYS A 7 -2.23 -6.07 -10.63
CA LYS A 7 -2.12 -5.26 -11.86
C LYS A 7 -0.75 -4.59 -11.99
N LEU A 8 -0.19 -4.13 -10.87
CA LEU A 8 0.95 -3.21 -10.89
C LEU A 8 2.29 -3.85 -10.49
N ALA A 9 2.29 -4.96 -9.75
CA ALA A 9 3.53 -5.61 -9.30
C ALA A 9 4.40 -6.12 -10.46
N ARG A 10 3.80 -6.39 -11.62
CA ARG A 10 4.50 -6.80 -12.85
C ARG A 10 5.13 -5.63 -13.61
N ASN A 11 4.81 -4.38 -13.29
CA ASN A 11 5.36 -3.23 -13.99
C ASN A 11 6.80 -2.96 -13.52
N PRO A 12 7.82 -3.06 -14.41
CA PRO A 12 9.22 -2.91 -14.03
C PRO A 12 9.55 -1.56 -13.36
N ARG A 13 8.80 -0.50 -13.68
CA ARG A 13 9.02 0.84 -13.13
C ARG A 13 8.71 0.93 -11.64
N VAL A 14 7.78 0.12 -11.14
CA VAL A 14 7.34 0.14 -9.74
C VAL A 14 7.73 -1.12 -8.97
N ALA A 15 8.33 -2.11 -9.63
CA ALA A 15 8.72 -3.38 -9.04
C ALA A 15 9.59 -3.24 -7.78
N MET A 16 10.50 -2.25 -7.75
CA MET A 16 11.32 -1.99 -6.57
C MET A 16 10.51 -1.49 -5.37
N ILE A 17 9.44 -0.72 -5.59
CA ILE A 17 8.58 -0.23 -4.52
C ILE A 17 7.80 -1.38 -3.88
N TYR A 18 7.29 -2.32 -4.70
CA TYR A 18 6.66 -3.54 -4.21
C TYR A 18 7.62 -4.42 -3.41
N ARG A 19 8.87 -4.57 -3.86
CA ARG A 19 9.89 -5.33 -3.11
C ARG A 19 10.23 -4.69 -1.77
N THR A 20 10.30 -3.36 -1.71
CA THR A 20 10.54 -2.65 -0.44
C THR A 20 9.35 -2.86 0.50
N TRP A 21 8.13 -2.76 -0.01
CA TRP A 21 6.91 -3.06 0.75
C TRP A 21 6.93 -4.49 1.32
N ASP A 22 7.20 -5.50 0.48
CA ASP A 22 7.19 -6.91 0.88
C ASP A 22 8.26 -7.26 1.93
N ARG A 23 9.28 -6.41 2.13
CA ARG A 23 10.33 -6.57 3.17
C ARG A 23 9.98 -5.89 4.50
N MET A 24 8.94 -5.07 4.54
CA MET A 24 8.48 -4.46 5.79
C MET A 24 7.87 -5.53 6.69
N ALA A 25 8.03 -5.37 8.01
CA ALA A 25 7.32 -6.18 8.98
C ALA A 25 5.80 -6.01 8.82
N SER A 26 5.03 -7.05 9.11
CA SER A 26 3.56 -7.04 8.96
C SER A 26 2.93 -5.90 9.76
N GLU A 27 3.42 -5.65 10.98
CA GLU A 27 2.91 -4.60 11.86
C GLU A 27 3.06 -3.21 11.24
N VAL A 28 4.17 -2.98 10.54
CA VAL A 28 4.45 -1.71 9.84
C VAL A 28 3.57 -1.56 8.59
N GLN A 29 3.34 -2.64 7.86
CA GLN A 29 2.41 -2.63 6.73
C GLN A 29 0.99 -2.29 7.19
N ASP A 30 0.54 -2.93 8.28
CA ASP A 30 -0.80 -2.74 8.84
C ASP A 30 -1.00 -1.31 9.38
N GLU A 31 0.01 -0.72 10.03
CA GLU A 31 -0.02 0.68 10.48
C GLU A 31 -0.20 1.66 9.29
N HIS A 32 0.55 1.44 8.20
CA HIS A 32 0.43 2.24 6.99
C HIS A 32 -0.94 2.09 6.33
N LEU A 33 -1.49 0.87 6.26
CA LEU A 33 -2.81 0.62 5.68
C LEU A 33 -3.92 1.26 6.51
N THR A 34 -3.88 1.08 7.84
CA THR A 34 -4.84 1.69 8.77
C THR A 34 -4.88 3.21 8.63
N THR A 35 -3.70 3.84 8.58
CA THR A 35 -3.59 5.28 8.40
C THR A 35 -4.15 5.73 7.05
N ALA A 36 -3.87 4.98 5.97
CA ALA A 36 -4.39 5.28 4.64
C ALA A 36 -5.92 5.17 4.58
N GLU A 37 -6.49 4.13 5.18
CA GLU A 37 -7.95 3.91 5.25
C GLU A 37 -8.65 5.00 6.05
N ALA A 38 -8.11 5.38 7.21
CA ALA A 38 -8.68 6.47 8.01
C ALA A 38 -8.67 7.81 7.27
N ASN A 39 -7.62 8.11 6.51
CA ASN A 39 -7.56 9.32 5.69
C ASN A 39 -8.53 9.26 4.51
N LEU A 40 -8.66 8.11 3.85
CA LEU A 40 -9.59 7.94 2.74
C LEU A 40 -11.04 8.15 3.21
N ALA A 41 -11.41 7.55 4.35
CA ALA A 41 -12.73 7.74 4.94
C ALA A 41 -13.04 9.22 5.21
N ARG A 42 -12.08 9.97 5.77
CA ARG A 42 -12.24 11.42 5.99
C ARG A 42 -12.42 12.20 4.69
N ILE A 43 -11.73 11.81 3.62
CA ILE A 43 -11.86 12.48 2.31
C ILE A 43 -13.23 12.19 1.71
N ASP A 44 -13.74 10.97 1.86
CA ASP A 44 -15.06 10.57 1.33
C ASP A 44 -16.23 11.22 2.10
N GLU A 45 -16.00 11.75 3.30
CA GLU A 45 -16.97 12.50 4.12
C GLU A 45 -17.03 14.01 3.83
N LEU A 46 -16.19 14.51 2.90
CA LEU A 46 -16.16 15.92 2.45
C LEU A 46 -17.10 16.18 1.26
#